data_AF-A0A1A7QQ22-F1
#
_entry.id   AF-A0A1A7QQ22-F1
#
_cell.length_a   1.000
_cell.length_b   1.000
_cell.length_c   1.000
_cell.angle_alpha   90.00
_cell.angle_beta   90.00
_cell.angle_gamma   90.00
#
_symmetry.space_group_name_H-M   'P 1'
#
loop_
_entity.id
_entity.type
_entity.pdbx_description
1 polymer ?
#
loop_
_entity_poly.entity_id
_entity_poly.type
_entity_poly.pdbx_seq_one_letter_code
_entity_poly.pdbx_strand_id
1 'polypeptide(L)'
;MKYLAFLLLLLTFSCNHEKTVLLPEIVNADITEVLDVSPAYLFYDETKKDSIEMNRKNLIGTTNWLVNVDKRLTLGQVIPQIIFLQNKKRNAEVHKNENAKNYYTCNDTSIKSLGFIEFTDIIYKTGYVFPNVAPDYENPRENRIIVDFRNVQDIKLVTLSKDSILKKSTLKNLKQDLDNLPNDGVYEFILNINSKLTFQDYITFKSKLSQINSSKMSVNENEFIY
;
A
#
# COMPACT_ATOMS: atom_id res chain seq x y z
N MET A 1 31.51 36.53 33.31
CA MET A 1 31.93 35.94 32.02
C MET A 1 32.03 34.41 32.04
N LYS A 2 32.38 33.74 33.15
CA LYS A 2 32.47 32.26 33.22
C LYS A 2 31.14 31.50 32.99
N TYR A 3 30.00 32.07 33.40
CA TYR A 3 28.69 31.42 33.24
C TYR A 3 28.07 31.59 31.84
N LEU A 4 28.52 32.58 31.06
CA LEU A 4 28.03 32.81 29.70
C LEU A 4 28.50 31.69 28.75
N ALA A 5 29.73 31.21 28.94
CA ALA A 5 30.28 30.08 28.19
C ALA A 5 29.49 28.78 28.44
N PHE A 6 28.98 28.59 29.66
CA PHE A 6 28.15 27.43 30.02
C PHE A 6 26.74 27.50 29.39
N LEU A 7 26.18 28.71 29.29
CA LEU A 7 24.92 28.96 28.58
C LEU A 7 25.05 28.74 27.06
N LEU A 8 26.21 29.10 26.48
CA LEU A 8 26.52 28.88 25.07
C LEU A 8 26.70 27.38 24.73
N LEU A 9 27.24 26.60 25.67
CA LEU A 9 27.42 25.14 25.54
C LEU A 9 26.08 24.37 25.54
N LEU A 10 25.03 24.92 26.16
CA LEU A 10 23.68 24.34 26.15
C LEU A 10 22.94 24.57 24.82
N LEU A 11 23.35 25.57 24.03
CA LEU A 11 22.73 25.87 22.73
C LEU A 11 23.25 24.98 21.58
N THR A 12 24.32 24.20 21.79
CA THR A 12 24.93 23.36 20.74
C THR A 12 24.43 21.92 20.71
N PHE A 13 23.47 21.54 21.58
CA PHE A 13 22.91 20.18 21.64
C PHE A 13 21.59 20.01 20.86
N SER A 14 21.39 20.79 19.81
CA SER A 14 20.34 20.52 18.82
C SER A 14 20.84 19.45 17.83
N CYS A 15 20.99 18.21 18.29
CA CYS A 15 21.13 17.07 17.38
C CYS A 15 19.76 16.80 16.76
N ASN A 16 19.40 17.60 15.75
CA ASN A 16 18.21 17.36 14.96
C ASN A 16 18.55 16.17 14.08
N HIS A 17 18.22 14.95 14.53
CA HIS A 17 18.32 13.77 13.69
C HIS A 17 17.31 13.94 12.56
N GLU A 18 17.74 14.49 11.43
CA GLU A 18 16.94 14.56 10.21
C GLU A 18 16.56 13.13 9.81
N LYS A 19 15.28 12.80 9.98
CA LYS A 19 14.77 11.49 9.60
C LYS A 19 14.46 11.52 8.11
N THR A 20 15.13 10.65 7.36
CA THR A 20 14.90 10.51 5.92
C THR A 20 13.94 9.36 5.67
N VAL A 21 12.97 9.55 4.77
CA VAL A 21 12.11 8.49 4.26
C VAL A 21 12.62 8.06 2.89
N LEU A 22 12.95 6.78 2.74
CA LEU A 22 13.25 6.22 1.43
C LEU A 22 11.94 5.81 0.74
N LEU A 23 11.45 6.64 -0.18
CA LEU A 23 10.20 6.34 -0.90
C LEU A 23 10.34 5.08 -1.76
N PRO A 24 9.26 4.30 -1.92
CA PRO A 24 9.27 3.17 -2.83
C PRO A 24 9.35 3.66 -4.28
N GLU A 25 10.04 2.89 -5.12
CA GLU A 25 10.28 3.24 -6.52
C GLU A 25 9.23 2.62 -7.43
N ILE A 26 8.78 3.39 -8.42
CA ILE A 26 7.91 2.97 -9.52
C ILE A 26 8.42 3.52 -10.85
N VAL A 27 7.78 3.09 -11.93
CA VAL A 27 7.96 3.63 -13.29
C VAL A 27 6.60 3.92 -13.90
N ASN A 28 6.50 5.01 -14.64
CA ASN A 28 5.29 5.43 -15.37
C ASN A 28 4.05 5.49 -14.47
N ALA A 29 4.12 6.29 -13.41
CA ALA A 29 2.98 6.55 -12.56
C ALA A 29 1.85 7.24 -13.34
N ASP A 30 0.62 6.75 -13.17
CA ASP A 30 -0.55 7.36 -13.83
C ASP A 30 -0.87 8.75 -13.26
N ILE A 31 -0.53 8.98 -11.99
CA ILE A 31 -0.78 10.23 -11.26
C ILE A 31 0.57 10.83 -10.87
N THR A 32 0.87 12.01 -11.39
CA THR A 32 2.15 12.72 -11.17
C THR A 32 2.00 14.03 -10.40
N GLU A 33 0.76 14.48 -10.17
CA GLU A 33 0.46 15.71 -9.44
C GLU A 33 -0.79 15.52 -8.57
N VAL A 34 -0.72 16.00 -7.33
CA VAL A 34 -1.85 16.07 -6.39
C VAL A 34 -1.79 17.41 -5.69
N LEU A 35 -2.87 18.18 -5.78
CA LEU A 35 -3.01 19.51 -5.16
C LEU A 35 -3.75 19.41 -3.83
N ASP A 36 -3.69 20.48 -3.02
CA ASP A 36 -4.34 20.57 -1.71
C ASP A 36 -4.01 19.36 -0.81
N VAL A 37 -2.75 19.28 -0.37
CA VAL A 37 -2.18 18.07 0.25
C VAL A 37 -1.76 18.28 1.70
N SER A 38 -2.00 17.25 2.53
CA SER A 38 -1.38 17.08 3.84
C SER A 38 -0.50 15.84 3.86
N PRO A 39 0.80 15.94 4.18
CA PRO A 39 1.67 14.78 4.22
C PRO A 39 1.62 14.05 5.57
N ALA A 40 1.64 12.72 5.51
CA ALA A 40 2.00 11.85 6.62
C ALA A 40 3.29 11.09 6.28
N TYR A 41 4.07 10.74 7.30
CA TYR A 41 5.34 10.04 7.13
C TYR A 41 5.41 8.83 8.05
N LEU A 42 5.80 7.67 7.51
CA LEU A 42 6.09 6.46 8.24
C LEU A 42 7.58 6.15 8.06
N PHE A 43 8.35 6.28 9.14
CA PHE A 43 9.81 6.16 9.11
C PHE A 43 10.25 4.76 9.49
N TYR A 44 11.28 4.27 8.78
CA TYR A 44 12.00 3.06 9.17
C TYR A 44 13.04 3.39 10.24
N ASP A 45 13.07 2.62 11.32
CA ASP A 45 14.05 2.72 12.39
C ASP A 45 14.92 1.45 12.41
N GLU A 46 16.16 1.57 11.95
CA GLU A 46 17.15 0.48 11.93
C GLU A 46 17.46 -0.08 13.33
N THR A 47 17.26 0.73 14.38
CA THR A 47 17.54 0.33 15.77
C THR A 47 16.37 -0.38 16.43
N LYS A 48 15.17 -0.30 15.85
CA LYS A 48 13.93 -0.85 16.41
C LYS A 48 13.14 -1.61 15.35
N LYS A 49 13.57 -2.85 15.11
CA LYS A 49 13.03 -3.73 14.07
C LYS A 49 11.49 -3.83 14.03
N ASP A 50 10.82 -3.75 15.18
CA ASP A 50 9.35 -3.86 15.29
C ASP A 50 8.65 -2.53 15.59
N SER A 51 9.38 -1.42 15.64
CA SER A 51 8.80 -0.09 15.89
C SER A 51 8.64 0.67 14.57
N ILE A 52 7.55 1.41 14.47
CA ILE A 52 7.30 2.34 13.37
C ILE A 52 6.99 3.70 13.97
N GLU A 53 7.70 4.71 13.51
CA GLU A 53 7.39 6.08 13.85
C GLU A 53 6.52 6.70 12.78
N MET A 54 5.38 7.26 13.20
CA MET A 54 4.47 7.95 12.30
C MET A 54 4.36 9.43 12.66
N ASN A 55 4.80 10.31 11.76
CA ASN A 55 4.52 11.73 11.84
C ASN A 55 3.23 12.05 11.07
N ARG A 56 2.20 12.46 11.83
CA ARG A 56 0.86 12.80 11.33
C ARG A 56 0.34 14.14 11.88
N LYS A 57 1.23 14.99 12.42
CA LYS A 57 0.84 16.18 13.17
C LYS A 57 0.17 17.24 12.30
N ASN A 58 0.43 17.23 11.00
CA ASN A 58 -0.05 18.25 10.05
C ASN A 58 -1.17 17.73 9.13
N LEU A 59 -1.87 16.65 9.51
CA LEU A 59 -2.97 16.12 8.70
C LEU A 59 -4.23 16.99 8.83
N ILE A 60 -4.67 17.58 7.72
CA ILE A 60 -5.93 18.31 7.61
C ILE A 60 -6.97 17.41 6.93
N GLY A 61 -8.12 17.20 7.59
CA GLY A 61 -9.13 16.23 7.16
C GLY A 61 -9.75 16.51 5.79
N THR A 62 -9.84 17.77 5.38
CA THR A 62 -10.43 18.23 4.12
C THR A 62 -9.51 18.13 2.91
N THR A 63 -8.23 17.83 3.12
CA THR A 63 -7.19 17.82 2.07
C THR A 63 -6.87 16.40 1.61
N ASN A 64 -6.26 16.28 0.43
CA ASN A 64 -5.69 15.02 -0.04
C ASN A 64 -4.56 14.59 0.91
N TRP A 65 -4.51 13.31 1.29
CA TRP A 65 -3.43 12.83 2.15
C TRP A 65 -2.35 12.14 1.32
N LEU A 66 -1.13 12.63 1.44
CA LEU A 66 0.06 12.00 0.86
C LEU A 66 0.75 11.19 1.94
N VAL A 67 0.63 9.87 1.87
CA VAL A 67 1.24 8.96 2.83
C VAL A 67 2.59 8.50 2.30
N ASN A 68 3.65 9.04 2.88
CA ASN A 68 5.04 8.76 2.56
C ASN A 68 5.52 7.62 3.45
N VAL A 69 5.68 6.43 2.88
CA VAL A 69 6.10 5.24 3.62
C VAL A 69 7.51 4.87 3.24
N ASP A 70 8.39 4.63 4.21
CA ASP A 70 9.72 4.10 3.92
C ASP A 70 9.61 2.70 3.32
N LYS A 71 10.21 2.51 2.15
CA LYS A 71 10.11 1.31 1.33
C LYS A 71 10.59 0.03 2.03
N ARG A 72 11.42 0.17 3.07
CA ARG A 72 11.99 -0.93 3.85
C ARG A 72 11.04 -1.50 4.91
N LEU A 73 9.99 -0.75 5.28
CA LEU A 73 9.01 -1.22 6.26
C LEU A 73 8.23 -2.40 5.71
N THR A 74 7.88 -3.35 6.59
CA THR A 74 7.01 -4.47 6.23
C THR A 74 5.54 -4.06 6.25
N LEU A 75 4.68 -4.75 5.50
CA LEU A 75 3.24 -4.52 5.53
C LEU A 75 2.65 -4.72 6.93
N GLY A 76 3.16 -5.69 7.71
CA GLY A 76 2.77 -5.88 9.10
C GLY A 76 2.98 -4.66 9.98
N GLN A 77 3.99 -3.82 9.67
CA GLN A 77 4.23 -2.56 10.37
C GLN A 77 3.39 -1.41 9.80
N VAL A 78 3.26 -1.35 8.48
CA VAL A 78 2.64 -0.22 7.77
C VAL A 78 1.11 -0.26 7.88
N ILE A 79 0.49 -1.40 7.55
CA ILE A 79 -0.95 -1.50 7.37
C ILE A 79 -1.75 -1.14 8.62
N PRO A 80 -1.35 -1.51 9.87
CA PRO A 80 -2.05 -1.03 11.06
C PRO A 80 -2.08 0.50 11.17
N GLN A 81 -1.01 1.18 10.78
CA GLN A 81 -0.96 2.65 10.78
C GLN A 81 -1.85 3.24 9.68
N ILE A 82 -1.88 2.62 8.50
CA ILE A 82 -2.76 3.04 7.39
C ILE A 82 -4.24 2.90 7.77
N ILE A 83 -4.63 1.75 8.35
CA ILE A 83 -5.99 1.53 8.85
C ILE A 83 -6.37 2.61 9.88
N PHE A 84 -5.47 2.91 10.82
CA PHE A 84 -5.69 3.97 11.80
C PHE A 84 -5.94 5.34 11.12
N LEU A 85 -5.15 5.71 10.12
CA LEU A 85 -5.33 6.94 9.36
C LEU A 85 -6.66 6.95 8.61
N GLN A 86 -6.97 5.89 7.85
CA GLN A 86 -8.23 5.79 7.11
C GLN A 86 -9.44 5.91 8.02
N ASN A 87 -9.45 5.22 9.17
CA ASN A 87 -10.53 5.31 10.14
C ASN A 87 -10.67 6.73 10.71
N LYS A 88 -9.55 7.39 11.03
CA LYS A 88 -9.57 8.78 11.50
C LYS A 88 -10.21 9.72 10.46
N LYS A 89 -9.93 9.52 9.16
CA LYS A 89 -10.52 10.33 8.08
C LYS A 89 -12.00 10.02 7.88
N ARG A 90 -12.35 8.73 7.78
CA ARG A 90 -13.71 8.26 7.49
C ARG A 90 -14.70 8.61 8.59
N ASN A 91 -14.25 8.59 9.85
CA ASN A 91 -15.08 8.87 11.02
C ASN A 91 -15.11 10.36 11.41
N ALA A 92 -14.56 11.26 10.59
CA ALA A 92 -14.63 12.69 10.87
C ALA A 92 -16.07 13.21 10.64
N GLU A 93 -16.74 13.66 11.71
CA GLU A 93 -18.14 14.13 11.68
C GLU A 93 -18.29 15.57 11.17
N VAL A 94 -17.25 16.40 11.30
CA VAL A 94 -17.28 17.84 10.96
C VAL A 94 -16.15 18.17 9.99
N HIS A 95 -16.41 19.05 9.02
CA HIS A 95 -15.47 19.44 7.96
C HIS A 95 -14.94 18.24 7.16
N LYS A 96 -15.84 17.36 6.73
CA LYS A 96 -15.51 16.27 5.81
C LYS A 96 -15.52 16.78 4.37
N ASN A 97 -14.51 16.37 3.60
CA ASN A 97 -14.49 16.55 2.15
C ASN A 97 -14.50 15.16 1.51
N GLU A 98 -15.63 14.74 0.94
CA GLU A 98 -15.76 13.44 0.28
C GLU A 98 -14.89 13.33 -0.97
N ASN A 99 -14.49 14.46 -1.56
CA ASN A 99 -13.59 14.48 -2.72
C ASN A 99 -12.11 14.34 -2.34
N ALA A 100 -11.78 14.41 -1.05
CA ALA A 100 -10.40 14.36 -0.58
C ALA A 100 -9.88 12.92 -0.53
N LYS A 101 -8.93 12.61 -1.40
CA LYS A 101 -8.40 11.26 -1.62
C LYS A 101 -7.16 10.97 -0.77
N ASN A 102 -6.73 9.71 -0.78
CA ASN A 102 -5.51 9.27 -0.11
C ASN A 102 -4.57 8.60 -1.12
N TYR A 103 -3.31 8.98 -1.10
CA TYR A 103 -2.29 8.52 -2.04
C TYR A 103 -1.04 8.04 -1.32
N TYR A 104 -0.46 6.96 -1.81
CA TYR A 104 0.91 6.59 -1.49
C TYR A 104 1.85 7.38 -2.38
N THR A 105 2.83 8.03 -1.77
CA THR A 105 3.88 8.73 -2.50
C THR A 105 4.98 7.75 -2.91
N CYS A 106 5.38 7.79 -4.17
CA CYS A 106 6.45 6.98 -4.73
C CYS A 106 7.48 7.87 -5.45
N ASN A 107 8.70 7.38 -5.58
CA ASN A 107 9.71 7.96 -6.47
C ASN A 107 9.53 7.35 -7.87
N ASP A 108 8.99 8.12 -8.82
CA ASP A 108 8.90 7.69 -10.20
C ASP A 108 10.23 7.92 -10.91
N THR A 109 10.95 6.82 -11.10
CA THR A 109 12.29 6.80 -11.68
C THR A 109 12.30 7.10 -13.18
N SER A 110 11.17 6.96 -13.88
CA SER A 110 11.05 7.23 -15.32
C SER A 110 11.05 8.73 -15.64
N ILE A 111 10.41 9.53 -14.78
CA ILE A 111 10.32 10.98 -14.91
C ILE A 111 11.18 11.75 -13.90
N LYS A 112 11.89 11.04 -13.00
CA LYS A 112 12.71 11.61 -11.92
C LYS A 112 11.92 12.58 -11.03
N SER A 113 10.67 12.23 -10.75
CA SER A 113 9.74 13.04 -9.96
C SER A 113 8.89 12.15 -9.06
N LEU A 114 7.96 12.74 -8.33
CA LEU A 114 6.99 11.98 -7.55
C LEU A 114 5.92 11.35 -8.44
N GLY A 115 5.54 10.14 -8.09
CA GLY A 115 4.36 9.47 -8.60
C GLY A 115 3.46 9.04 -7.45
N PHE A 116 2.16 8.89 -7.73
CA PHE A 116 1.16 8.65 -6.70
C PHE A 116 0.30 7.43 -7.04
N ILE A 117 0.05 6.59 -6.03
CA ILE A 117 -0.89 5.47 -6.12
C ILE A 117 -2.07 5.76 -5.18
N GLU A 118 -3.26 5.93 -5.74
CA GLU A 118 -4.47 6.14 -4.95
C GLU A 118 -4.86 4.88 -4.17
N PHE A 119 -5.28 5.05 -2.92
CA PHE A 119 -5.78 3.96 -2.08
C PHE A 119 -7.01 4.36 -1.23
N THR A 120 -7.76 5.39 -1.65
CA THR A 120 -8.91 5.95 -0.91
C THR A 120 -9.92 4.89 -0.50
N ASP A 121 -10.32 4.05 -1.45
CA ASP A 121 -11.39 3.06 -1.29
C ASP A 121 -10.89 1.69 -0.84
N ILE A 122 -9.57 1.51 -0.75
CA ILE A 122 -8.99 0.24 -0.28
C ILE A 122 -9.37 0.02 1.19
N ILE A 123 -9.83 -1.19 1.49
CA ILE A 123 -10.19 -1.66 2.83
C ILE A 123 -9.23 -2.79 3.20
N TYR A 124 -8.23 -2.47 4.02
CA TYR A 124 -7.32 -3.49 4.53
C TYR A 124 -8.00 -4.38 5.56
N LYS A 125 -7.85 -5.70 5.39
CA LYS A 125 -8.34 -6.74 6.29
C LYS A 125 -7.14 -7.52 6.83
N THR A 126 -7.06 -7.67 8.15
CA THR A 126 -6.07 -8.57 8.77
C THR A 126 -6.55 -10.01 8.67
N GLY A 127 -5.73 -10.90 8.12
CA GLY A 127 -6.10 -12.29 7.83
C GLY A 127 -6.04 -12.58 6.33
N TYR A 128 -6.57 -13.72 5.91
CA TYR A 128 -6.55 -14.17 4.52
C TYR A 128 -7.90 -14.76 4.13
N VAL A 129 -8.19 -14.72 2.83
CA VAL A 129 -9.33 -15.44 2.26
C VAL A 129 -8.87 -16.83 1.85
N PHE A 130 -9.59 -17.86 2.29
CA PHE A 130 -9.41 -19.20 1.76
C PHE A 130 -10.19 -19.38 0.45
N PRO A 131 -9.68 -20.15 -0.51
CA PRO A 131 -10.56 -20.77 -1.51
C PRO A 131 -11.64 -21.58 -0.79
N ASN A 132 -12.89 -21.52 -1.27
CA ASN A 132 -14.08 -21.91 -0.50
C ASN A 132 -13.97 -23.30 0.18
N VAL A 133 -14.13 -23.33 1.50
CA VAL A 133 -14.51 -24.54 2.27
C VAL A 133 -15.79 -24.32 3.11
N ALA A 134 -16.58 -23.26 2.86
CA ALA A 134 -17.79 -22.94 3.64
C ALA A 134 -19.05 -22.76 2.76
N PRO A 135 -20.27 -23.01 3.29
CA PRO A 135 -21.45 -23.44 2.54
C PRO A 135 -22.37 -22.31 2.04
N ASP A 136 -21.89 -21.07 1.97
CA ASP A 136 -22.67 -19.99 1.33
C ASP A 136 -22.51 -20.07 -0.19
N TYR A 137 -23.10 -21.14 -0.72
CA TYR A 137 -22.88 -21.76 -2.03
C TYR A 137 -23.84 -21.23 -3.12
N GLU A 138 -24.68 -20.24 -2.80
CA GLU A 138 -25.75 -19.80 -3.73
C GLU A 138 -25.37 -18.63 -4.65
N ASN A 139 -24.10 -18.19 -4.66
CA ASN A 139 -23.64 -17.25 -5.69
C ASN A 139 -22.28 -17.64 -6.27
N PRO A 140 -22.25 -18.61 -7.21
CA PRO A 140 -21.06 -18.95 -7.98
C PRO A 140 -20.79 -17.82 -8.97
N ARG A 141 -20.14 -16.73 -8.54
CA ARG A 141 -19.50 -15.81 -9.48
C ARG A 141 -18.27 -16.50 -10.04
N GLU A 142 -18.44 -17.17 -11.17
CA GLU A 142 -17.46 -18.05 -11.83
C GLU A 142 -16.12 -17.36 -12.23
N ASN A 143 -15.98 -16.04 -12.04
CA ASN A 143 -14.80 -15.28 -12.46
C ASN A 143 -14.02 -14.62 -11.30
N ARG A 144 -13.99 -15.22 -10.11
CA ARG A 144 -13.16 -14.74 -8.99
C ARG A 144 -11.86 -15.51 -8.84
N ILE A 145 -10.75 -14.78 -8.78
CA ILE A 145 -9.41 -15.34 -8.57
C ILE A 145 -8.80 -14.72 -7.31
N ILE A 146 -8.35 -15.57 -6.39
CA ILE A 146 -7.44 -15.13 -5.32
C ILE A 146 -6.05 -15.02 -5.92
N VAL A 147 -5.45 -13.85 -5.79
CA VAL A 147 -4.03 -13.61 -6.05
C VAL A 147 -3.30 -13.66 -4.72
N ASP A 148 -2.69 -14.80 -4.41
CA ASP A 148 -1.93 -15.05 -3.18
C ASP A 148 -0.46 -14.67 -3.39
N PHE A 149 -0.09 -13.48 -2.95
CA PHE A 149 1.25 -12.91 -3.04
C PHE A 149 2.05 -13.20 -1.76
N ARG A 150 2.80 -14.31 -1.79
CA ARG A 150 3.61 -14.76 -0.64
C ARG A 150 4.97 -14.09 -0.57
N ASN A 151 5.63 -13.98 -1.72
CA ASN A 151 6.90 -13.28 -1.91
C ASN A 151 7.12 -13.02 -3.40
N VAL A 152 8.16 -12.26 -3.75
CA VAL A 152 8.45 -11.84 -5.14
C VAL A 152 8.62 -13.00 -6.14
N GLN A 153 8.90 -14.22 -5.67
CA GLN A 153 9.01 -15.42 -6.50
C GLN A 153 7.88 -16.44 -6.32
N ASP A 154 6.91 -16.18 -5.44
CA ASP A 154 5.78 -17.08 -5.20
C ASP A 154 4.48 -16.26 -5.16
N ILE A 155 3.86 -16.16 -6.33
CA ILE A 155 2.49 -15.68 -6.49
C ILE A 155 1.64 -16.84 -6.99
N LYS A 156 0.49 -17.08 -6.37
CA LYS A 156 -0.45 -18.13 -6.80
C LYS A 156 -1.77 -17.51 -7.22
N LEU A 157 -2.25 -17.91 -8.38
CA LEU A 157 -3.61 -17.63 -8.83
C LEU A 157 -4.46 -18.83 -8.47
N VAL A 158 -5.43 -18.65 -7.58
CA VAL A 158 -6.28 -19.72 -7.06
C VAL A 158 -7.73 -19.41 -7.38
N THR A 159 -8.43 -20.34 -8.01
CA THR A 159 -9.87 -20.20 -8.26
C THR A 159 -10.65 -20.48 -6.99
N LEU A 160 -11.66 -19.66 -6.67
CA LEU A 160 -12.53 -19.93 -5.52
C LEU A 160 -13.40 -21.19 -5.68
N SER A 161 -13.75 -21.56 -6.92
CA SER A 161 -14.76 -22.60 -7.21
C SER A 161 -14.23 -24.03 -7.18
N LYS A 162 -12.94 -24.26 -7.46
CA LYS A 162 -12.36 -25.61 -7.62
C LYS A 162 -11.18 -25.89 -6.67
N ASP A 163 -10.90 -24.97 -5.74
CA ASP A 163 -9.73 -25.01 -4.85
C ASP A 163 -8.43 -25.48 -5.56
N SER A 164 -8.26 -25.00 -6.79
CA SER A 164 -7.19 -25.43 -7.68
C SER A 164 -6.29 -24.24 -7.98
N ILE A 165 -4.98 -24.47 -7.88
CA ILE A 165 -3.99 -23.50 -8.34
C ILE A 165 -4.10 -23.45 -9.86
N LEU A 166 -4.64 -22.35 -10.38
CA LEU A 166 -4.72 -22.08 -11.81
C LEU A 166 -3.32 -21.86 -12.39
N LYS A 167 -2.49 -21.11 -11.65
CA LYS A 167 -1.16 -20.72 -12.10
C LYS A 167 -0.26 -20.37 -10.92
N LYS A 168 1.01 -20.76 -11.04
CA LYS A 168 2.11 -20.18 -10.24
C LYS A 168 2.82 -19.13 -11.08
N SER A 169 3.11 -17.99 -10.46
CA SER A 169 3.71 -16.82 -11.08
C SER A 169 4.78 -16.23 -10.15
N THR A 170 5.46 -15.20 -10.65
CA THR A 170 6.41 -14.37 -9.92
C THR A 170 6.04 -12.92 -10.15
N LEU A 171 6.55 -12.00 -9.33
CA LEU A 171 6.34 -10.58 -9.54
C LEU A 171 6.83 -10.14 -10.94
N LYS A 172 7.93 -10.73 -11.43
CA LYS A 172 8.44 -10.46 -12.78
C LYS A 172 7.40 -10.82 -13.86
N ASN A 173 6.81 -12.00 -13.78
CA ASN A 173 5.96 -12.57 -14.82
C ASN A 173 4.47 -12.26 -14.64
N LEU A 174 4.07 -11.69 -13.51
CA LEU A 174 2.67 -11.48 -13.10
C LEU A 174 1.81 -10.89 -14.20
N LYS A 175 2.24 -9.78 -14.82
CA LYS A 175 1.48 -9.12 -15.90
C LYS A 175 1.19 -10.09 -17.05
N GLN A 176 2.22 -10.78 -17.54
CA GLN A 176 2.09 -11.73 -18.65
C GLN A 176 1.20 -12.91 -18.25
N ASP A 177 1.35 -13.44 -17.04
CA ASP A 177 0.54 -14.56 -16.56
C ASP A 177 -0.95 -14.18 -16.41
N LEU A 178 -1.24 -12.93 -16.02
CA LEU A 178 -2.60 -12.41 -15.93
C LEU A 178 -3.20 -12.06 -17.30
N ASP A 179 -2.40 -11.50 -18.22
CA ASP A 179 -2.83 -11.22 -19.60
C ASP A 179 -3.21 -12.50 -20.38
N ASN A 180 -2.59 -13.62 -20.02
CA ASN A 180 -2.78 -14.96 -20.60
C ASN A 180 -3.92 -15.76 -19.94
N LEU A 181 -4.66 -15.18 -18.99
CA LEU A 181 -5.85 -15.83 -18.46
C LEU A 181 -6.87 -16.07 -19.59
N PRO A 182 -7.64 -17.18 -19.55
CA PRO A 182 -8.70 -17.43 -20.52
C PRO A 182 -9.64 -16.24 -20.65
N ASN A 183 -10.15 -15.99 -21.86
CA ASN A 183 -11.04 -14.84 -22.08
C ASN A 183 -12.50 -15.21 -21.77
N ASP A 184 -12.75 -15.56 -20.51
CA ASP A 184 -14.05 -16.07 -20.03
C ASP A 184 -14.89 -14.99 -19.32
N GLY A 185 -14.62 -13.72 -19.64
CA GLY A 185 -15.25 -12.54 -19.06
C GLY A 185 -14.30 -11.73 -18.19
N VAL A 186 -14.86 -10.84 -17.37
CA VAL A 186 -14.09 -9.99 -16.45
C VAL A 186 -13.82 -10.76 -15.16
N TYR A 187 -12.55 -10.93 -14.81
CA TYR A 187 -12.16 -11.52 -13.54
C TYR A 187 -12.13 -10.50 -12.40
N GLU A 188 -12.72 -10.83 -11.26
CA GLU A 188 -12.55 -10.07 -10.02
C GLU A 188 -11.41 -10.68 -9.20
N PHE A 189 -10.36 -9.90 -8.96
CA PHE A 189 -9.18 -10.33 -8.20
C PHE A 189 -9.29 -9.95 -6.72
N ILE A 190 -9.15 -10.95 -5.86
CA ILE A 190 -9.07 -10.76 -4.41
C ILE A 190 -7.60 -10.92 -4.01
N LEU A 191 -7.05 -9.93 -3.32
CA LEU A 191 -5.63 -9.90 -3.00
C LEU A 191 -5.39 -10.46 -1.60
N ASN A 192 -4.64 -11.56 -1.52
CA ASN A 192 -4.04 -12.07 -0.29
C ASN A 192 -2.54 -11.73 -0.32
N ILE A 193 -2.05 -10.97 0.65
CA ILE A 193 -0.69 -10.43 0.64
C ILE A 193 -0.02 -10.74 1.98
N ASN A 194 1.15 -11.38 1.90
CA ASN A 194 1.94 -11.70 3.08
C ASN A 194 2.45 -10.42 3.76
N SER A 195 2.14 -10.27 5.05
CA SER A 195 2.53 -9.16 5.92
C SER A 195 4.04 -8.94 6.03
N LYS A 196 4.86 -9.97 5.75
CA LYS A 196 6.32 -9.89 5.77
C LYS A 196 6.92 -9.21 4.54
N LEU A 197 6.14 -8.99 3.49
CA LEU A 197 6.58 -8.25 2.31
C LEU A 197 6.93 -6.82 2.67
N THR A 198 7.95 -6.27 2.01
CA THR A 198 8.31 -4.87 2.18
C THR A 198 7.28 -3.98 1.48
N PHE A 199 7.23 -2.70 1.86
CA PHE A 199 6.36 -1.74 1.20
C PHE A 199 6.78 -1.50 -0.26
N GLN A 200 8.09 -1.64 -0.58
CA GLN A 200 8.55 -1.69 -1.97
C GLN A 200 7.88 -2.82 -2.76
N ASP A 201 7.87 -4.04 -2.21
CA ASP A 201 7.28 -5.21 -2.88
C ASP A 201 5.79 -4.97 -3.16
N TYR A 202 5.09 -4.39 -2.19
CA TYR A 202 3.68 -4.03 -2.31
C TYR A 202 3.40 -3.00 -3.40
N ILE A 203 4.10 -1.85 -3.46
CA ILE A 203 3.81 -0.89 -4.55
C ILE A 203 4.23 -1.44 -5.91
N THR A 204 5.30 -2.25 -5.98
CA THR A 204 5.72 -2.90 -7.24
C THR A 204 4.63 -3.84 -7.73
N PHE A 205 4.00 -4.58 -6.82
CA PHE A 205 2.86 -5.44 -7.12
C PHE A 205 1.64 -4.65 -7.58
N LYS A 206 1.26 -3.60 -6.86
CA LYS A 206 0.13 -2.71 -7.24
C LYS A 206 0.36 -2.05 -8.60
N SER A 207 1.56 -1.55 -8.87
CA SER A 207 1.95 -0.96 -10.15
C SER A 207 1.87 -1.98 -11.31
N LYS A 208 2.25 -3.23 -11.07
CA LYS A 208 2.09 -4.29 -12.09
C LYS A 208 0.63 -4.64 -12.35
N LEU A 209 -0.21 -4.62 -11.32
CA LEU A 209 -1.65 -4.82 -11.48
C LEU A 209 -2.30 -3.68 -12.26
N SER A 210 -1.92 -2.42 -12.03
CA SER A 210 -2.51 -1.29 -12.76
C SER A 210 -2.19 -1.28 -14.26
N GLN A 211 -1.10 -1.93 -14.68
CA GLN A 211 -0.70 -2.06 -16.08
C GLN A 211 -1.48 -3.12 -16.87
N ILE A 212 -2.40 -3.85 -16.24
CA ILE A 212 -3.20 -4.89 -16.90
C ILE A 212 -4.46 -4.25 -17.47
N ASN A 213 -4.93 -4.79 -18.60
CA ASN A 213 -6.12 -4.28 -19.26
C ASN A 213 -7.37 -4.41 -18.36
N SER A 214 -7.93 -3.28 -17.95
CA SER A 214 -9.13 -3.19 -17.09
C SER A 214 -10.38 -3.79 -17.73
N SER A 215 -10.41 -3.98 -19.06
CA SER A 215 -11.52 -4.69 -19.72
C SER A 215 -11.54 -6.19 -19.42
N LYS A 216 -10.46 -6.75 -18.85
CA LYS A 216 -10.33 -8.17 -18.51
C LYS A 216 -10.41 -8.43 -17.00
N MET A 217 -10.22 -7.41 -16.17
CA MET A 217 -10.18 -7.59 -14.72
C MET A 217 -10.65 -6.38 -13.93
N SER A 218 -11.16 -6.65 -12.73
CA SER A 218 -11.32 -5.70 -11.64
C SER A 218 -10.55 -6.21 -10.42
N VAL A 219 -10.06 -5.29 -9.59
CA VAL A 219 -9.43 -5.63 -8.31
C VAL A 219 -10.40 -5.29 -7.19
N ASN A 220 -10.69 -6.24 -6.30
CA ASN A 220 -11.56 -6.01 -5.16
C ASN A 220 -10.93 -4.98 -4.22
N GLU A 221 -11.76 -4.09 -3.66
CA GLU A 221 -11.33 -3.05 -2.72
C GLU A 221 -10.83 -3.62 -1.39
N ASN A 222 -11.24 -4.85 -1.02
CA ASN A 222 -10.73 -5.52 0.16
C ASN A 222 -9.40 -6.19 -0.14
N GLU A 223 -8.36 -5.76 0.58
CA GLU A 223 -7.03 -6.35 0.53
C GLU A 223 -6.72 -7.06 1.84
N PHE A 224 -6.36 -8.34 1.76
CA PHE A 224 -6.14 -9.20 2.91
C PHE A 224 -4.66 -9.33 3.20
N ILE A 225 -4.25 -8.92 4.39
CA ILE A 225 -2.85 -8.88 4.85
C ILE A 225 -2.68 -9.92 5.96
N TYR A 226 -1.87 -10.95 5.71
CA TYR A 226 -1.76 -12.14 6.58
C TYR A 226 -0.35 -12.47 7.09
#